data_AF-X1JD69-F1
#
_entry.id   AF-X1JD69-F1
#
_cell.length_a   1.000
_cell.length_b   1.000
_cell.length_c   1.000
_cell.angle_alpha   90.00
_cell.angle_beta   90.00
_cell.angle_gamma   90.00
#
_symmetry.space_group_name_H-M   'P 1'
#
loop_
_entity.id
_entity.type
_entity.pdbx_description
1 polymer ?
#
loop_
_entity_poly.entity_id
_entity_poly.type
_entity_poly.pdbx_seq_one_letter_code
_entity_poly.pdbx_strand_id
1 'polypeptide(L)'
;MYKFRNEFNRKIFLLIVISISVTIVSELAFTFYESVFDILNLIGHLLKIVAFFFIYKAIIEIGLTNPFGLLLKSMKKSEEKYRKLVEDSQEGIWVINDETNTTFVNQSMADILGYEIDEMIETNLYEFM
;
A
#
# COMPACT_ATOMS: atom_id res chain seq x y z
N MET A 1 13.27 10.33 -9.48
CA MET A 1 12.07 9.52 -9.15
C MET A 1 10.84 10.35 -8.75
N TYR A 2 10.99 11.48 -8.04
CA TYR A 2 9.87 12.32 -7.59
C TYR A 2 9.06 13.03 -8.72
N LYS A 3 9.69 13.48 -9.81
CA LYS A 3 8.99 14.18 -10.90
C LYS A 3 7.98 13.29 -11.67
N PHE A 4 8.21 11.97 -11.75
CA PHE A 4 7.35 11.04 -12.47
C PHE A 4 5.98 10.82 -11.78
N ARG A 5 5.91 10.88 -10.43
CA ARG A 5 4.63 10.74 -9.69
C ARG A 5 3.66 11.90 -9.96
N ASN A 6 4.18 13.12 -10.09
CA ASN A 6 3.33 14.30 -10.27
C ASN A 6 2.73 14.39 -11.67
N GLU A 7 3.50 14.05 -12.71
CA GLU A 7 2.95 14.00 -14.07
C GLU A 7 1.96 12.85 -14.26
N PHE A 8 2.22 11.70 -13.62
CA PHE A 8 1.35 10.54 -13.69
C PHE A 8 -0.03 10.81 -13.07
N ASN A 9 -0.07 11.42 -11.87
CA ASN A 9 -1.31 11.83 -11.22
C ASN A 9 -2.10 12.85 -12.05
N ARG A 10 -1.43 13.79 -12.70
CA ARG A 10 -2.08 14.80 -13.55
C ARG A 10 -2.70 14.18 -14.80
N LYS A 11 -2.03 13.23 -15.45
CA LYS A 11 -2.58 12.50 -16.62
C LYS A 11 -3.80 11.68 -16.25
N ILE A 12 -3.78 10.97 -15.13
CA ILE A 12 -4.94 10.20 -14.64
C ILE A 12 -6.11 11.13 -14.32
N PHE A 13 -5.85 12.21 -13.58
CA PHE A 13 -6.89 13.18 -13.25
C PHE A 13 -7.55 13.77 -14.51
N LEU A 14 -6.74 14.13 -15.51
CA LEU A 14 -7.22 14.58 -16.82
C LEU A 14 -8.06 13.52 -17.52
N LEU A 15 -7.62 12.25 -17.53
CA LEU A 15 -8.39 11.16 -18.14
C LEU A 15 -9.75 10.97 -17.45
N ILE A 16 -9.81 11.06 -16.12
CA ILE A 16 -11.07 10.99 -15.37
C ILE A 16 -11.99 12.17 -15.72
N VAL A 17 -11.48 13.39 -15.70
CA VAL A 17 -12.26 14.60 -16.02
C VAL A 17 -12.78 14.56 -17.45
N ILE A 18 -11.95 14.13 -18.41
CA ILE A 18 -12.36 13.94 -19.80
C ILE A 18 -13.48 12.89 -19.87
N SER A 19 -13.33 11.75 -19.19
CA SER A 19 -14.32 10.68 -19.21
C SER A 19 -15.67 11.16 -18.67
N ILE A 20 -15.68 11.80 -17.49
CA ILE A 20 -16.90 12.35 -16.87
C ILE A 20 -17.55 13.40 -17.79
N SER A 21 -16.75 14.28 -18.39
CA SER A 21 -17.26 15.31 -19.30
C SER A 21 -17.89 14.71 -20.55
N VAL A 22 -17.26 13.69 -21.14
CA VAL A 22 -17.79 12.95 -22.30
C VAL A 22 -19.11 12.24 -21.95
N THR A 23 -19.25 11.71 -20.74
CA THR A 23 -20.51 11.10 -20.27
C THR A 23 -21.62 12.14 -20.15
N ILE A 24 -21.34 13.29 -19.51
CA ILE A 24 -22.33 14.37 -19.35
C ILE A 24 -22.79 14.89 -20.71
N VAL A 25 -21.85 15.14 -21.64
CA VAL A 25 -22.18 15.58 -23.00
C VAL A 25 -23.00 14.53 -23.75
N SER A 26 -22.72 13.24 -23.53
CA SER A 26 -23.49 12.16 -24.13
C SER A 26 -24.94 12.11 -23.64
N GLU A 27 -25.18 12.32 -22.34
CA GLU A 27 -26.55 12.32 -21.80
C GLU A 27 -27.33 13.57 -22.22
N LEU A 28 -26.66 14.73 -22.27
CA LEU A 28 -27.27 15.96 -22.78
C LEU A 28 -27.64 15.83 -24.26
N ALA A 29 -26.76 15.27 -25.10
CA ALA A 29 -27.06 15.01 -26.50
C ALA A 29 -28.27 14.08 -26.69
N PHE A 30 -28.45 13.13 -25.77
CA PHE A 30 -29.58 12.20 -25.78
C PHE A 30 -30.91 12.87 -25.40
N THR A 31 -30.85 13.87 -24.51
CA THR A 31 -32.03 14.63 -24.06
C THR A 31 -32.64 15.47 -25.20
N PHE A 32 -31.85 15.80 -26.22
CA PHE A 32 -32.28 16.59 -27.38
C PHE A 32 -32.57 15.77 -28.66
N TYR A 33 -32.53 14.43 -28.62
CA TYR A 33 -32.69 13.58 -29.81
C TYR A 33 -34.11 13.01 -29.94
N GLU A 34 -34.74 13.18 -31.11
CA GLU A 34 -36.16 12.82 -31.35
C GLU A 34 -36.44 11.30 -31.54
N SER A 35 -35.43 10.43 -31.63
CA SER A 35 -35.64 8.98 -31.74
C SER A 35 -34.64 8.19 -30.90
N VAL A 36 -35.13 7.64 -29.79
CA VAL A 36 -34.37 6.91 -28.75
C VAL A 36 -34.15 5.42 -29.10
N PHE A 37 -34.72 4.93 -30.20
CA PHE A 37 -34.77 3.48 -30.53
C PHE A 37 -33.82 3.08 -31.66
N ASP A 38 -32.55 3.44 -31.56
CA ASP A 38 -31.53 2.94 -32.50
C ASP A 38 -30.53 2.02 -31.81
N ILE A 39 -30.38 0.79 -32.30
CA ILE A 39 -29.51 -0.27 -31.74
C ILE A 39 -28.06 0.21 -31.63
N LEU A 40 -27.64 1.09 -32.53
CA LEU A 40 -26.32 1.72 -32.53
C LEU A 40 -26.06 2.54 -31.26
N ASN A 41 -27.10 3.15 -30.69
CA ASN A 41 -27.00 3.97 -29.49
C ASN A 41 -26.75 3.11 -28.23
N LEU A 42 -27.49 2.01 -28.11
CA LEU A 42 -27.29 1.02 -27.04
C LEU A 42 -25.89 0.41 -27.09
N ILE A 43 -25.40 0.10 -28.30
CA ILE A 43 -24.03 -0.41 -28.50
C ILE A 43 -23.01 0.64 -28.06
N GLY A 44 -23.22 1.92 -28.41
CA GLY A 44 -22.38 3.03 -27.97
C GLY A 44 -22.29 3.15 -26.44
N HIS A 45 -23.42 3.01 -25.74
CA HIS A 45 -23.44 3.01 -24.28
C HIS A 45 -22.70 1.80 -23.68
N LEU A 46 -22.91 0.61 -24.22
CA LEU A 46 -22.25 -0.61 -23.73
C LEU A 46 -20.72 -0.51 -23.90
N LEU A 47 -20.26 0.01 -25.05
CA LEU A 47 -18.85 0.28 -25.29
C LEU A 47 -18.28 1.31 -24.31
N LYS A 48 -19.04 2.37 -23.97
CA LYS A 48 -18.60 3.35 -22.96
C LYS A 48 -18.44 2.71 -21.60
N ILE A 49 -19.40 1.91 -21.13
CA ILE A 49 -19.32 1.24 -19.83
C ILE A 49 -18.07 0.34 -19.77
N VAL A 50 -17.81 -0.42 -20.83
CA VAL A 50 -16.60 -1.26 -20.93
C VAL A 50 -15.34 -0.40 -20.90
N ALA A 51 -15.29 0.70 -21.64
CA ALA A 51 -14.14 1.62 -21.63
C ALA A 51 -13.88 2.22 -20.25
N PHE A 52 -14.93 2.65 -19.54
CA PHE A 52 -14.84 3.13 -18.17
C PHE A 52 -14.31 2.07 -17.21
N PHE A 53 -14.76 0.83 -17.35
CA PHE A 53 -14.27 -0.29 -16.54
C PHE A 53 -12.77 -0.53 -16.74
N PHE A 54 -12.28 -0.53 -17.99
CA PHE A 54 -10.86 -0.70 -18.27
C PHE A 54 -10.01 0.47 -17.76
N ILE A 55 -10.49 1.71 -17.92
CA ILE A 55 -9.82 2.90 -17.37
C ILE A 55 -9.76 2.81 -15.85
N TYR A 56 -10.87 2.49 -15.18
CA TYR A 56 -10.93 2.30 -13.74
C TYR A 56 -9.95 1.22 -13.28
N LYS A 57 -9.94 0.05 -13.94
CA LYS A 57 -9.02 -1.06 -13.60
C LYS A 57 -7.56 -0.62 -13.74
N ALA A 58 -7.20 0.07 -14.83
CA ALA A 58 -5.84 0.57 -15.04
C ALA A 58 -5.43 1.59 -13.97
N ILE A 59 -6.36 2.47 -13.56
CA ILE A 59 -6.10 3.45 -12.49
C ILE A 59 -5.88 2.77 -11.15
N ILE A 60 -6.70 1.78 -10.77
CA ILE A 60 -6.53 1.07 -9.50
C ILE A 60 -5.22 0.27 -9.50
N GLU A 61 -4.91 -0.40 -10.60
CA GLU A 61 -3.71 -1.23 -10.69
C GLU A 61 -2.43 -0.39 -10.61
N ILE A 62 -2.37 0.75 -11.31
CA ILE A 62 -1.18 1.60 -11.28
C ILE A 62 -1.16 2.55 -10.08
N GLY A 63 -2.32 3.05 -9.64
CA GLY A 63 -2.46 4.04 -8.57
C GLY A 63 -2.42 3.42 -7.17
N LEU A 64 -2.97 2.21 -7.00
CA LEU A 64 -2.96 1.49 -5.74
C LEU A 64 -2.01 0.29 -5.81
N THR A 65 -2.33 -0.71 -6.61
CA THR A 65 -1.75 -2.05 -6.43
C THR A 65 -0.23 -2.07 -6.62
N ASN A 66 0.27 -1.44 -7.68
CA ASN A 66 1.70 -1.41 -7.99
C ASN A 66 2.54 -0.64 -6.95
N PRO A 67 2.24 0.64 -6.62
CA PRO A 67 3.01 1.37 -5.62
C PRO A 67 2.89 0.76 -4.22
N PHE A 68 1.71 0.31 -3.78
CA PHE A 68 1.56 -0.29 -2.46
C PHE A 68 2.35 -1.60 -2.33
N GLY A 69 2.34 -2.45 -3.36
CA GLY A 69 3.14 -3.68 -3.35
C GLY A 69 4.64 -3.42 -3.24
N LEU A 70 5.16 -2.46 -4.00
CA LEU A 70 6.58 -2.06 -3.92
C LEU A 70 6.93 -1.42 -2.58
N LEU A 71 6.06 -0.58 -2.03
CA LEU A 71 6.25 0.05 -0.71
C LEU A 71 6.32 -1.01 0.39
N LEU A 72 5.35 -1.92 0.46
CA LEU A 72 5.34 -3.00 1.45
C LEU A 72 6.58 -3.88 1.34
N LYS A 73 7.00 -4.23 0.11
CA LYS A 73 8.23 -4.99 -0.10
C LYS A 73 9.49 -4.24 0.37
N SER A 74 9.57 -2.94 0.09
CA SER A 74 10.69 -2.11 0.54
C SER A 74 10.74 -1.93 2.06
N MET A 75 9.57 -1.83 2.69
CA MET A 75 9.41 -1.72 4.13
C MET A 75 9.86 -3.02 4.81
N LYS A 76 9.35 -4.17 4.36
CA LYS A 76 9.76 -5.49 4.86
C LYS A 76 11.26 -5.73 4.71
N LYS A 77 11.85 -5.39 3.55
CA LYS A 77 13.29 -5.53 3.33
C LYS A 77 14.12 -4.66 4.29
N SER A 78 13.62 -3.46 4.59
CA SER A 78 14.29 -2.56 5.53
C SER A 78 14.16 -3.08 6.96
N GLU A 79 12.97 -3.54 7.37
CA GLU A 79 12.71 -4.16 8.66
C GLU A 79 13.60 -5.40 8.88
N GLU A 80 13.65 -6.34 7.93
CA GLU A 80 14.51 -7.52 8.00
C GLU A 80 15.98 -7.15 8.12
N LYS A 81 16.42 -6.11 7.38
CA LYS A 81 17.79 -5.61 7.49
C LYS A 81 18.08 -5.06 8.88
N TYR A 82 17.17 -4.27 9.46
CA TYR A 82 17.34 -3.76 10.82
C TYR A 82 17.33 -4.87 11.86
N ARG A 83 16.36 -5.80 11.77
CA ARG A 83 16.29 -6.98 12.65
C ARG A 83 17.62 -7.74 12.62
N LYS A 84 18.13 -8.04 11.42
CA LYS A 84 19.40 -8.74 11.28
C LYS A 84 20.59 -7.97 11.87
N LEU A 85 20.65 -6.65 11.71
CA LEU A 85 21.70 -5.83 12.31
C LEU A 85 21.68 -5.86 13.84
N VAL A 86 20.48 -5.90 14.43
CA VAL A 86 20.29 -5.99 15.89
C VAL A 86 20.65 -7.38 16.40
N GLU A 87 20.23 -8.44 15.70
CA GLU A 87 20.56 -9.84 16.06
C GLU A 87 22.05 -10.14 15.92
N ASP A 88 22.69 -9.69 14.83
CA ASP A 88 24.12 -9.93 14.57
C ASP A 88 25.04 -8.98 15.37
N SER A 89 24.48 -8.08 16.20
CA SER A 89 25.24 -7.15 17.04
C SER A 89 25.96 -7.89 18.17
N GLN A 90 27.22 -7.56 18.41
CA GLN A 90 27.98 -8.05 19.58
C GLN A 90 27.64 -7.31 20.88
N GLU A 91 26.91 -6.18 20.77
CA GLU A 91 26.37 -5.50 21.94
C GLU A 91 25.04 -6.14 22.32
N GLY A 92 24.87 -6.42 23.61
CA GLY A 92 23.59 -6.87 24.16
C GLY A 92 22.54 -5.78 24.04
N ILE A 93 21.43 -6.09 23.36
CA ILE A 93 20.30 -5.19 23.17
C ILE A 93 19.09 -5.80 23.89
N TRP A 94 18.55 -5.04 24.85
CA TRP A 94 17.38 -5.40 25.62
C TRP A 94 16.38 -4.24 25.61
N VAL A 95 15.13 -4.54 25.23
CA VAL A 95 14.02 -3.59 25.22
C VAL A 95 12.91 -4.10 26.14
N ILE A 96 12.40 -3.20 26.97
CA ILE A 96 11.30 -3.44 27.90
C ILE A 96 10.10 -2.54 27.55
N ASN A 97 8.90 -2.95 27.96
CA ASN A 97 7.72 -2.09 27.90
C ASN A 97 7.60 -1.17 29.13
N ASP A 98 6.53 -0.38 29.18
CA ASP A 98 6.21 0.53 30.30
C ASP A 98 6.04 -0.21 31.65
N GLU A 99 5.69 -1.49 31.63
CA GLU A 99 5.53 -2.35 32.80
C GLU A 99 6.83 -3.10 33.19
N THR A 100 7.96 -2.75 32.57
CA THR A 100 9.28 -3.38 32.76
C THR A 100 9.38 -4.85 32.35
N ASN A 101 8.43 -5.34 31.55
CA ASN A 101 8.51 -6.68 30.95
C ASN A 101 9.30 -6.63 29.65
N THR A 102 10.13 -7.63 29.42
CA THR A 102 10.95 -7.75 28.21
C THR A 102 10.08 -7.89 26.97
N THR A 103 10.28 -6.99 26.01
CA THR A 103 9.61 -7.04 24.69
C THR A 103 10.53 -7.50 23.58
N PHE A 104 11.84 -7.34 23.75
CA PHE A 104 12.83 -7.81 22.80
C PHE A 104 14.17 -7.99 23.50
N VAL A 105 14.89 -9.04 23.13
CA VAL A 105 16.28 -9.28 23.52
C VAL A 105 16.99 -9.94 22.34
N ASN A 106 18.21 -9.49 22.02
CA ASN A 106 19.02 -10.15 20.99
C ASN A 106 19.85 -11.30 21.57
N GLN A 107 20.36 -12.18 20.70
CA GLN A 107 21.16 -13.33 21.14
C GLN A 107 22.37 -12.92 22.00
N SER A 108 23.07 -11.84 21.64
CA SER A 108 24.24 -11.40 22.42
C SER A 108 23.88 -11.04 23.86
N MET A 109 22.71 -10.47 24.14
CA MET A 109 22.29 -10.15 25.51
C MET A 109 21.94 -11.41 26.30
N ALA A 110 21.24 -12.35 25.66
CA ALA A 110 20.91 -13.65 26.23
C ALA A 110 22.20 -14.41 26.63
N ASP A 111 23.20 -14.42 25.75
CA ASP A 111 24.52 -15.01 25.99
C ASP A 111 25.28 -14.32 27.15
N ILE A 112 25.17 -12.99 27.28
CA ILE A 112 25.84 -12.22 28.34
C ILE A 112 25.24 -12.56 29.72
N LEU A 113 23.92 -12.72 29.81
CA LEU A 113 23.24 -13.04 31.07
C LEU A 113 23.18 -14.56 31.35
N GLY A 114 23.42 -15.40 30.35
CA GLY A 114 23.40 -16.86 30.48
C GLY A 114 21.98 -17.46 30.49
N TYR A 115 21.03 -16.79 29.84
CA TYR A 115 19.63 -17.25 29.70
C TYR A 115 19.31 -17.50 28.23
N GLU A 116 18.26 -18.27 27.97
CA GLU A 116 17.69 -18.37 26.62
C GLU A 116 16.74 -17.20 26.34
N ILE A 117 16.64 -16.78 25.07
CA ILE A 117 15.75 -15.67 24.66
C ILE A 117 14.31 -15.92 25.11
N ASP A 118 13.82 -17.15 24.97
CA ASP A 118 12.45 -17.54 25.30
C ASP A 118 12.15 -17.44 26.82
N GLU A 119 13.16 -17.55 27.68
CA GLU A 119 13.01 -17.38 29.13
C GLU A 119 12.93 -15.90 29.53
N MET A 120 13.53 -15.04 28.72
CA MET A 120 13.60 -13.60 28.98
C MET A 120 12.39 -12.84 28.45
N ILE A 121 11.83 -13.25 27.30
CA ILE A 121 10.68 -12.60 26.65
C ILE A 121 9.44 -12.65 27.56
N GLU A 122 8.72 -11.53 27.65
CA GLU A 122 7.55 -11.32 28.54
C GLU A 122 7.83 -11.43 30.05
N THR A 123 9.05 -11.75 30.46
CA THR A 123 9.47 -11.78 31.87
C THR A 123 9.87 -10.38 32.35
N ASN A 124 9.66 -10.11 33.63
CA ASN A 124 10.00 -8.83 34.22
C ASN A 124 11.52 -8.64 34.37
N LEU A 125 12.03 -7.47 34.00
CA LEU A 125 13.45 -7.11 34.06
C LEU A 125 14.10 -7.42 35.43
N TYR A 126 13.37 -7.18 36.52
CA TYR A 126 13.89 -7.36 37.88
C TYR A 126 14.13 -8.83 38.27
N GLU A 127 13.65 -9.81 37.48
CA GLU A 127 13.92 -11.23 37.75
C GLU A 127 15.36 -11.65 37.39
N PHE A 128 16.06 -10.82 36.61
CA PHE A 128 17.42 -11.11 36.11
C PHE A 128 18.51 -10.21 36.72
N MET A 129 18.15 -9.33 37.67
CA MET A 129 19.09 -8.45 38.42
C MET A 129 19.21 -8.88 39.88
#